data_AF-A0A8H5CP49-F1
#
_entry.id   AF-A0A8H5CP49-F1
#
_cell.length_a   1.000
_cell.length_b   1.000
_cell.length_c   1.000
_cell.angle_alpha   90.00
_cell.angle_beta   90.00
_cell.angle_gamma   90.00
#
_symmetry.space_group_name_H-M   'P 1'
#
loop_
_entity.id
_entity.type
_entity.pdbx_description
1 polymer ?
#
loop_
_entity_poly.entity_id
_entity_poly.type
_entity_poly.pdbx_seq_one_letter_code
_entity_poly.pdbx_strand_id
1 'polypeptide(L)'
;MPSHTAASGLIKLYELDGAPWKWPAWQERTGVLHGLFPDDDKHLPPGWSRQDARDVKAYFQAYIELKREDRKIQFATRPKGGGANFPGRAIWNAFVSRHWNRWGLHSVIVEEIREFDIHPTSVIARDSSLRGQWPHADAYVSMILDTLGMKLFGEEAFPEDCEVLPAGLRKALQVFVQRSWNTIRGQVKALRDRRYEIEATAKAAFIDLETNKPTKANVARTIRAVAKWKETAELFSAPGDIKTANEMLGELQRIMEDIGANVKKVKGAESTGYDCISSFIVVMLTRRPGACKVSAKALKSLATEEDVTELLHVYHEYFEAHAEDEEEQPISDALEENRSLNDCAGDLGMEIEGKKSFVALCKALGFRTGIPVQFNNHRHRAGVSPWDDEKLFKIEPAFLSRLSLHWHQLAGVHSIARSIFTEEKAINHTLGVLVGDEVGLGKTAQAITFIAFLNQLIFLQQQNATFPPILANRPWLGGSQKIPSLPHLILCPGTLIPQWVHELQVLFLPKSVDILVYDSQVDSAAFWGPSGPLHKSVQPPHNRIIVASHSVVFNDFKKLHRQPKKGRGTRPWDIPDMKPSKSLKDTIFDQWFLTIIVDEAHHMRNAGNKHMSMLRLLQQAKVSLIMTATPLHTA
;
A
#
# COMPACT_ATOMS: atom_id res chain seq x y z
N MET A 1 13.20 31.37 -18.61
CA MET A 1 14.43 32.03 -18.09
C MET A 1 15.43 30.95 -17.71
N PRO A 2 16.74 31.16 -17.90
CA PRO A 2 17.75 30.25 -17.34
C PRO A 2 17.54 30.18 -15.83
N SER A 3 17.31 28.98 -15.29
CA SER A 3 17.10 28.76 -13.87
C SER A 3 18.27 28.02 -13.27
N HIS A 4 18.54 28.28 -12.00
CA HIS A 4 19.51 27.49 -11.25
C HIS A 4 19.12 26.02 -11.24
N THR A 5 20.13 25.15 -11.31
CA THR A 5 19.97 23.73 -11.01
C THR A 5 19.82 23.53 -9.50
N ALA A 6 19.26 22.40 -9.08
CA ALA A 6 19.22 21.99 -7.67
C ALA A 6 20.62 22.04 -7.02
N ALA A 7 21.63 21.51 -7.72
CA ALA A 7 23.01 21.53 -7.27
C ALA A 7 23.56 22.95 -7.08
N SER A 8 23.27 23.89 -7.99
CA SER A 8 23.68 25.29 -7.81
C SER A 8 22.89 26.04 -6.73
N GLY A 9 21.62 25.69 -6.50
CA GLY A 9 20.84 26.26 -5.39
C GLY A 9 21.44 25.92 -4.03
N LEU A 10 21.94 24.70 -3.87
CA LEU A 10 22.60 24.25 -2.64
C LEU A 10 23.96 24.95 -2.40
N ILE A 11 24.66 25.36 -3.47
CA ILE A 11 25.88 26.19 -3.35
C ILE A 11 25.52 27.58 -2.83
N LYS A 12 24.40 28.16 -3.28
CA LYS A 12 23.93 29.47 -2.77
C LYS A 12 23.51 29.41 -1.31
N LEU A 13 22.98 28.27 -0.86
CA LEU A 13 22.77 28.03 0.56
C LEU A 13 24.11 28.01 1.31
N TYR A 14 25.09 27.23 0.81
CA TYR A 14 26.41 27.14 1.43
C TYR A 14 27.16 28.47 1.53
N GLU A 15 26.94 29.40 0.59
CA GLU A 15 27.50 30.77 0.61
C GLU A 15 27.13 31.54 1.90
N LEU A 16 26.08 31.13 2.62
CA LEU A 16 25.62 31.72 3.87
C LEU A 16 26.32 31.06 5.07
N ASP A 17 27.63 31.28 5.19
CA ASP A 17 28.48 30.78 6.29
C ASP A 17 28.43 29.23 6.49
N GLY A 18 28.24 28.50 5.39
CA GLY A 18 28.13 27.05 5.41
C GLY A 18 26.79 26.51 5.89
N ALA A 19 25.78 27.36 6.08
CA ALA A 19 24.40 26.95 6.26
C ALA A 19 23.83 26.26 5.00
N PRO A 20 22.78 25.45 5.09
CA PRO A 20 22.21 24.85 6.31
C PRO A 20 23.01 23.62 6.79
N TRP A 21 24.19 23.32 6.23
CA TRP A 21 24.92 22.07 6.50
C TRP A 21 25.39 21.88 7.95
N LYS A 22 25.35 22.94 8.76
CA LYS A 22 25.66 22.92 10.19
C LYS A 22 24.42 22.85 11.09
N TRP A 23 23.21 22.95 10.52
CA TRP A 23 21.97 23.05 11.29
C TRP A 23 21.36 21.66 11.56
N PRO A 24 20.96 21.35 12.81
CA PRO A 24 20.45 20.05 13.21
C PRO A 24 19.34 19.51 12.29
N ALA A 25 18.31 20.31 12.01
CA ALA A 25 17.18 19.89 11.17
C ALA A 25 17.61 19.51 9.73
N TRP A 26 18.63 20.19 9.20
CA TRP A 26 19.16 19.88 7.88
C TRP A 26 20.11 18.68 7.91
N GLN A 27 20.88 18.50 8.98
CA GLN A 27 21.77 17.36 9.18
C GLN A 27 20.97 16.07 9.34
N GLU A 28 19.88 16.11 10.12
CA GLU A 28 18.92 15.01 10.26
C GLU A 28 18.32 14.64 8.89
N ARG A 29 17.87 15.65 8.13
CA ARG A 29 17.29 15.43 6.79
C ARG A 29 18.28 14.88 5.77
N THR A 30 19.52 15.38 5.77
CA THR A 30 20.50 15.04 4.73
C THR A 30 21.42 13.88 5.09
N GLY A 31 21.52 13.54 6.38
CA GLY A 31 22.48 12.58 6.93
C GLY A 31 23.92 13.09 6.96
N VAL A 32 24.17 14.37 6.68
CA VAL A 32 25.51 14.98 6.66
C VAL A 32 25.77 15.66 8.00
N LEU A 33 26.23 14.90 8.99
CA LEU A 33 26.25 15.32 10.42
C LEU A 33 27.35 16.32 10.80
N HIS A 34 28.43 16.40 10.03
CA HIS A 34 29.62 17.19 10.39
C HIS A 34 29.89 18.35 9.44
N GLY A 35 28.84 18.81 8.74
CA GLY A 35 28.98 19.80 7.67
C GLY A 35 29.59 19.21 6.40
N LEU A 36 29.66 20.05 5.35
CA LEU A 36 30.00 19.56 4.01
C LEU A 36 31.52 19.34 3.80
N PHE A 37 32.36 20.03 4.56
CA PHE A 37 33.83 19.98 4.42
C PHE A 37 34.54 19.91 5.79
N PRO A 38 34.34 18.84 6.58
CA PRO A 38 35.01 18.67 7.88
C PRO A 38 36.50 18.36 7.72
N ASP A 39 37.30 18.63 8.75
CA ASP A 39 38.75 18.41 8.72
C ASP A 39 39.15 16.93 8.85
N ASP A 40 38.32 16.10 9.49
CA ASP A 40 38.54 14.64 9.63
C ASP A 40 37.92 13.87 8.46
N ASP A 41 38.69 12.94 7.87
CA ASP A 41 38.31 12.11 6.73
C ASP A 41 37.13 11.19 7.07
N LYS A 42 37.00 10.76 8.33
CA LYS A 42 35.91 9.89 8.80
C LYS A 42 34.54 10.58 8.77
N HIS A 43 34.54 11.90 8.78
CA HIS A 43 33.34 12.72 8.85
C HIS A 43 32.90 13.26 7.48
N LEU A 44 33.64 12.95 6.41
CA LEU A 44 33.29 13.37 5.05
C LEU A 44 31.93 12.81 4.62
N PRO A 45 31.22 13.53 3.72
CA PRO A 45 29.98 13.01 3.15
C PRO A 45 30.17 11.59 2.56
N PRO A 46 29.17 10.69 2.69
CA PRO A 46 29.30 9.30 2.25
C PRO A 46 29.77 9.16 0.81
N GLY A 47 30.85 8.40 0.62
CA GLY A 47 31.45 8.14 -0.70
C GLY A 47 32.37 9.24 -1.24
N TRP A 48 32.72 10.25 -0.44
CA TRP A 48 33.77 11.22 -0.80
C TRP A 48 35.12 10.83 -0.21
N SER A 49 36.16 10.95 -1.03
CA SER A 49 37.54 11.03 -0.55
C SER A 49 37.91 12.46 -0.16
N ARG A 50 39.03 12.63 0.56
CA ARG A 50 39.58 13.96 0.86
C ARG A 50 39.87 14.78 -0.41
N GLN A 51 40.27 14.12 -1.50
CA GLN A 51 40.50 14.80 -2.78
C GLN A 51 39.19 15.28 -3.39
N ASP A 52 38.13 14.47 -3.34
CA ASP A 52 36.81 14.87 -3.82
C ASP A 52 36.29 16.10 -3.07
N ALA A 53 36.44 16.13 -1.74
CA ALA A 53 36.05 17.27 -0.92
C ALA A 53 36.83 18.55 -1.29
N ARG A 54 38.14 18.45 -1.57
CA ARG A 54 38.96 19.57 -2.03
C ARG A 54 38.52 20.08 -3.40
N ASP A 55 38.26 19.17 -4.33
CA ASP A 55 37.84 19.49 -5.69
C ASP A 55 36.45 20.16 -5.72
N VAL A 56 35.52 19.67 -4.90
CA VAL A 56 34.19 20.28 -4.73
C VAL A 56 34.30 21.66 -4.06
N LYS A 57 35.14 21.81 -3.03
CA LYS A 57 35.35 23.10 -2.35
C LYS A 57 35.95 24.16 -3.29
N ALA A 58 36.91 23.77 -4.14
CA ALA A 58 37.48 24.64 -5.17
C ALA A 58 36.42 25.08 -6.21
N TYR A 59 35.52 24.16 -6.61
CA TYR A 59 34.39 24.49 -7.47
C TYR A 59 33.41 25.48 -6.80
N PHE A 60 33.13 25.31 -5.50
CA PHE A 60 32.27 26.22 -4.75
C PHE A 60 32.87 27.62 -4.66
N GLN A 61 34.17 27.74 -4.37
CA GLN A 61 34.88 29.02 -4.33
C GLN A 61 34.80 29.74 -5.68
N ALA A 62 35.11 29.04 -6.77
CA ALA A 62 35.00 29.59 -8.12
C ALA A 62 33.57 30.01 -8.49
N TYR A 63 32.54 29.31 -7.97
CA TYR A 63 31.14 29.70 -8.13
C TYR A 63 30.78 30.95 -7.33
N ILE A 64 31.23 31.06 -6.08
CA ILE A 64 30.94 32.17 -5.16
C ILE A 64 31.61 33.47 -5.63
N GLU A 65 32.82 33.40 -6.18
CA GLU A 65 33.56 34.56 -6.71
C GLU A 65 32.86 35.25 -7.90
N LEU A 66 31.91 34.60 -8.56
CA LEU A 66 31.15 35.16 -9.67
C LEU A 66 30.12 36.19 -9.18
N LYS A 67 30.39 37.48 -9.39
CA LYS A 67 29.51 38.58 -8.92
C LYS A 67 28.12 38.65 -9.56
N ARG A 68 27.92 38.09 -10.77
CA ARG A 68 26.64 38.16 -11.52
C ARG A 68 25.92 36.82 -11.52
N GLU A 69 24.62 36.83 -11.20
CA GLU A 69 23.77 35.63 -11.18
C GLU A 69 23.69 34.93 -12.54
N ASP A 70 23.58 35.68 -13.63
CA ASP A 70 23.57 35.10 -14.99
C ASP A 70 24.83 34.26 -15.26
N ARG A 71 25.98 34.73 -14.74
CA ARG A 71 27.26 34.02 -14.86
C ARG A 71 27.32 32.81 -13.93
N LYS A 72 26.78 32.89 -12.71
CA LYS A 72 26.63 31.74 -11.80
C LYS A 72 25.79 30.63 -12.46
N ILE A 73 24.66 30.98 -13.08
CA ILE A 73 23.80 30.02 -13.80
C ILE A 73 24.53 29.39 -14.99
N GLN A 74 25.18 30.20 -15.84
CA GLN A 74 25.97 29.70 -16.96
C GLN A 74 27.12 28.79 -16.50
N PHE A 75 27.83 29.17 -15.45
CA PHE A 75 28.92 28.39 -14.88
C PHE A 75 28.43 27.01 -14.37
N ALA A 76 27.28 26.97 -13.71
CA ALA A 76 26.66 25.72 -13.24
C ALA A 76 26.05 24.86 -14.36
N THR A 77 25.64 25.43 -15.48
CA THR A 77 24.90 24.75 -16.57
C THR A 77 25.72 24.44 -17.82
N ARG A 78 26.98 24.91 -17.91
CA ARG A 78 27.86 24.72 -19.09
C ARG A 78 28.00 23.24 -19.51
N PRO A 79 27.98 22.90 -20.82
CA PRO A 79 28.21 21.53 -21.30
C PRO A 79 29.61 21.01 -21.00
N LYS A 80 29.80 19.67 -20.98
CA LYS A 80 31.12 19.03 -20.90
C LYS A 80 31.99 19.50 -22.08
N GLY A 81 33.07 20.24 -21.81
CA GLY A 81 34.10 20.58 -22.81
C GLY A 81 34.39 22.07 -23.06
N GLY A 82 33.69 23.02 -22.42
CA GLY A 82 33.85 24.46 -22.70
C GLY A 82 34.37 25.31 -21.52
N GLY A 83 35.65 25.15 -21.16
CA GLY A 83 36.35 26.00 -20.17
C GLY A 83 37.08 25.21 -19.07
N ALA A 84 37.72 25.94 -18.15
CA ALA A 84 38.44 25.38 -16.99
C ALA A 84 37.61 24.28 -16.32
N ASN A 85 38.09 23.04 -16.44
CA ASN A 85 37.34 21.86 -16.05
C ASN A 85 37.49 21.67 -14.54
N PHE A 86 36.52 22.15 -13.76
CA PHE A 86 36.48 21.90 -12.32
C PHE A 86 35.99 20.46 -12.07
N PRO A 87 36.85 19.51 -11.67
CA PRO A 87 36.45 18.11 -11.46
C PRO A 87 35.34 17.99 -10.40
N GLY A 88 35.39 18.85 -9.37
CA GLY A 88 34.39 18.93 -8.31
C GLY A 88 32.96 19.20 -8.78
N ARG A 89 32.75 19.78 -9.96
CA ARG A 89 31.40 20.01 -10.50
C ARG A 89 30.67 18.70 -10.80
N ALA A 90 31.37 17.73 -11.39
CA ALA A 90 30.79 16.43 -11.74
C ALA A 90 30.48 15.63 -10.47
N ILE A 91 31.40 15.65 -9.51
CA ILE A 91 31.27 15.00 -8.19
C ILE A 91 30.06 15.59 -7.44
N TRP A 92 29.96 16.92 -7.38
CA TRP A 92 28.86 17.61 -6.70
C TRP A 92 27.51 17.31 -7.34
N ASN A 93 27.41 17.39 -8.67
CA ASN A 93 26.16 17.07 -9.37
C ASN A 93 25.76 15.61 -9.15
N ALA A 94 26.71 14.67 -9.21
CA ALA A 94 26.43 13.25 -8.96
C ALA A 94 25.97 13.02 -7.50
N PHE A 95 26.62 13.68 -6.53
CA PHE A 95 26.24 13.63 -5.13
C PHE A 95 24.82 14.15 -4.91
N VAL A 96 24.50 15.34 -5.43
CA VAL A 96 23.16 15.93 -5.32
C VAL A 96 22.13 15.05 -6.02
N SER A 97 22.36 14.60 -7.26
CA SER A 97 21.41 13.75 -7.98
C SER A 97 21.13 12.42 -7.29
N ARG A 98 22.14 11.80 -6.66
CA ARG A 98 21.98 10.53 -5.93
C ARG A 98 21.12 10.70 -4.67
N HIS A 99 21.20 11.84 -3.99
CA HIS A 99 20.54 12.06 -2.72
C HIS A 99 19.30 12.96 -2.80
N TRP A 100 19.03 13.59 -3.95
CA TRP A 100 17.95 14.57 -4.13
C TRP A 100 16.57 14.05 -3.74
N ASN A 101 16.22 12.85 -4.19
CA ASN A 101 14.93 12.22 -3.86
C ASN A 101 14.87 11.87 -2.38
N ARG A 102 15.95 11.27 -1.85
CA ARG A 102 16.08 10.88 -0.43
C ARG A 102 15.92 12.07 0.53
N TRP A 103 16.44 13.25 0.19
CA TRP A 103 16.31 14.43 1.04
C TRP A 103 14.86 14.96 1.12
N GLY A 104 13.97 14.50 0.24
CA GLY A 104 12.54 14.83 0.30
C GLY A 104 12.21 16.31 0.11
N LEU A 105 13.12 17.12 -0.46
CA LEU A 105 12.87 18.56 -0.63
C LEU A 105 11.65 18.83 -1.50
N HIS A 106 11.48 18.06 -2.59
CA HIS A 106 10.35 18.25 -3.50
C HIS A 106 9.02 17.94 -2.82
N SER A 107 8.93 16.85 -2.06
CA SER A 107 7.69 16.46 -1.36
C SER A 107 7.30 17.47 -0.30
N VAL A 108 8.25 17.93 0.54
CA VAL A 108 7.99 18.96 1.55
C VAL A 108 7.51 20.27 0.89
N ILE A 109 8.12 20.68 -0.22
CA ILE A 109 7.67 21.87 -0.97
C ILE A 109 6.25 21.68 -1.51
N VAL A 110 5.92 20.50 -2.05
CA VAL A 110 4.58 20.22 -2.60
C VAL A 110 3.52 20.20 -1.50
N GLU A 111 3.84 19.60 -0.35
CA GLU A 111 2.98 19.59 0.84
C GLU A 111 2.72 21.02 1.33
N GLU A 112 3.76 21.85 1.44
CA GLU A 112 3.62 23.25 1.82
C GLU A 112 2.74 24.05 0.85
N ILE A 113 2.96 23.85 -0.45
CA ILE A 113 2.15 24.46 -1.52
C ILE A 113 0.67 24.05 -1.39
N ARG A 114 0.38 22.82 -0.94
CA ARG A 114 -1.00 22.33 -0.71
C ARG A 114 -1.60 22.89 0.57
N GLU A 115 -0.86 22.91 1.68
CA GLU A 115 -1.32 23.46 2.97
C GLU A 115 -1.74 24.92 2.84
N PHE A 116 -1.01 25.70 2.04
CA PHE A 116 -1.33 27.11 1.77
C PHE A 116 -2.38 27.32 0.68
N ASP A 117 -2.96 26.24 0.14
CA ASP A 117 -3.94 26.29 -0.96
C ASP A 117 -3.46 27.13 -2.17
N ILE A 118 -2.16 27.02 -2.46
CA ILE A 118 -1.50 27.66 -3.61
C ILE A 118 -1.03 26.63 -4.65
N HIS A 119 -1.51 25.39 -4.55
CA HIS A 119 -1.20 24.37 -5.56
C HIS A 119 -1.66 24.84 -6.95
N PRO A 120 -0.80 24.75 -7.99
CA PRO A 120 -1.11 25.35 -9.28
C PRO A 120 -2.45 24.90 -9.88
N THR A 121 -2.84 23.64 -9.66
CA THR A 121 -4.14 23.11 -10.12
C THR A 121 -5.31 23.71 -9.34
N SER A 122 -5.20 23.85 -8.02
CA SER A 122 -6.21 24.50 -7.16
C SER A 122 -6.37 25.98 -7.53
N VAL A 123 -5.26 26.67 -7.79
CA VAL A 123 -5.25 28.08 -8.22
C VAL A 123 -5.95 28.25 -9.58
N ILE A 124 -5.66 27.38 -10.56
CA ILE A 124 -6.31 27.41 -11.88
C ILE A 124 -7.82 27.10 -11.75
N ALA A 125 -8.21 26.17 -10.88
CA ALA A 125 -9.61 25.81 -10.67
C ALA A 125 -10.41 26.95 -10.00
N ARG A 126 -9.79 27.70 -9.08
CA ARG A 126 -10.42 28.79 -8.33
C ARG A 126 -10.49 30.10 -9.12
N ASP A 127 -9.43 30.43 -9.85
CA ASP A 127 -9.33 31.70 -10.57
C ASP A 127 -9.80 31.58 -12.03
N SER A 128 -11.09 31.86 -12.23
CA SER A 128 -11.72 31.86 -13.56
C SER A 128 -11.11 32.85 -14.55
N SER A 129 -10.32 33.83 -14.08
CA SER A 129 -9.61 34.79 -14.94
C SER A 129 -8.38 34.17 -15.63
N LEU A 130 -7.81 33.10 -15.08
CA LEU A 130 -6.61 32.47 -15.62
C LEU A 130 -6.84 31.72 -16.94
N ARG A 131 -8.08 31.48 -17.40
CA ARG A 131 -8.43 30.88 -18.72
C ARG A 131 -7.48 29.75 -19.20
N GLY A 132 -7.04 28.86 -18.30
CA GLY A 132 -6.13 27.76 -18.63
C GLY A 132 -4.64 28.14 -18.81
N GLN A 133 -4.27 29.38 -18.49
CA GLN A 133 -2.90 29.85 -18.36
C GLN A 133 -2.34 29.44 -16.99
N TRP A 134 -1.06 29.07 -16.97
CA TRP A 134 -0.40 28.63 -15.75
C TRP A 134 -0.10 29.82 -14.83
N PRO A 135 -0.46 29.76 -13.54
CA PRO A 135 -0.10 30.79 -12.59
C PRO A 135 1.43 30.94 -12.53
N HIS A 136 1.88 32.18 -12.56
CA HIS A 136 3.30 32.50 -12.43
C HIS A 136 3.75 32.18 -11.01
N ALA A 137 4.75 31.31 -10.86
CA ALA A 137 5.28 30.89 -9.56
C ALA A 137 5.63 32.10 -8.68
N ASP A 138 6.20 33.16 -9.27
CA ASP A 138 6.66 34.35 -8.54
C ASP A 138 5.54 35.09 -7.77
N ALA A 139 4.28 34.93 -8.17
CA ALA A 139 3.15 35.54 -7.47
C ALA A 139 2.76 34.80 -6.18
N TYR A 140 3.14 33.53 -6.03
CA TYR A 140 2.70 32.66 -4.93
C TYR A 140 3.87 32.13 -4.09
N VAL A 141 5.07 31.98 -4.68
CA VAL A 141 6.24 31.39 -4.03
C VAL A 141 6.62 32.14 -2.75
N SER A 142 6.49 33.47 -2.73
CA SER A 142 6.84 34.29 -1.57
C SER A 142 6.01 34.00 -0.33
N MET A 143 4.79 33.48 -0.49
CA MET A 143 3.83 33.24 0.60
C MET A 143 4.24 32.08 1.52
N ILE A 144 5.07 31.16 1.02
CA ILE A 144 5.43 29.93 1.75
C ILE A 144 6.90 29.90 2.20
N LEU A 145 7.71 30.90 1.86
CA LEU A 145 9.16 30.82 2.08
C LEU A 145 9.55 30.75 3.56
N ASP A 146 8.81 31.43 4.44
CA ASP A 146 9.10 31.47 5.88
C ASP A 146 8.74 30.14 6.53
N THR A 147 7.52 29.65 6.32
CA THR A 147 7.06 28.37 6.87
C THR A 147 7.82 27.18 6.28
N LEU A 148 8.12 27.22 4.98
CA LEU A 148 9.00 26.24 4.34
C LEU A 148 10.43 26.29 4.91
N GLY A 149 10.94 27.48 5.20
CA GLY A 149 12.23 27.68 5.86
C GLY A 149 12.26 27.00 7.22
N MET A 150 11.22 27.20 8.05
CA MET A 150 11.06 26.53 9.34
C MET A 150 11.02 25.01 9.20
N LYS A 151 10.23 24.46 8.25
CA LYS A 151 10.13 23.00 8.03
C LYS A 151 11.40 22.35 7.47
N LEU A 152 12.17 23.08 6.66
CA LEU A 152 13.37 22.54 6.04
C LEU A 152 14.63 22.72 6.89
N PHE A 153 14.73 23.82 7.61
CA PHE A 153 15.97 24.27 8.23
C PHE A 153 15.93 24.40 9.76
N GLY A 154 14.74 24.40 10.38
CA GLY A 154 14.58 24.56 11.83
C GLY A 154 14.62 26.03 12.28
N GLU A 155 14.61 26.23 13.60
CA GLU A 155 14.62 27.55 14.24
C GLU A 155 15.94 28.31 13.96
N GLU A 156 17.03 27.58 13.73
CA GLU A 156 18.38 28.13 13.47
C GLU A 156 18.49 28.92 12.16
N ALA A 157 17.51 28.76 11.28
CA ALA A 157 17.42 29.54 10.05
C ALA A 157 16.94 30.98 10.26
N PHE A 158 16.41 31.26 11.45
CA PHE A 158 15.82 32.54 11.82
C PHE A 158 16.75 33.31 12.76
N PRO A 159 16.94 34.63 12.54
CA PRO A 159 17.60 35.47 13.53
C PRO A 159 16.83 35.46 14.86
N GLU A 160 17.53 35.69 15.97
CA GLU A 160 16.91 35.82 17.30
C GLU A 160 15.74 36.83 17.26
N ASP A 161 14.60 36.43 17.82
CA ASP A 161 13.35 37.19 17.90
C ASP A 161 12.74 37.63 16.54
N CYS A 162 13.04 36.92 15.44
CA CYS A 162 12.50 37.22 14.13
C CYS A 162 11.82 36.01 13.47
N GLU A 163 10.54 36.14 13.09
CA GLU A 163 9.80 35.09 12.36
C GLU A 163 10.02 35.14 10.83
N VAL A 164 10.91 36.01 10.35
CA VAL A 164 11.14 36.24 8.92
C VAL A 164 12.49 35.67 8.50
N LEU A 165 12.45 34.82 7.48
CA LEU A 165 13.64 34.18 6.96
C LEU A 165 14.58 35.22 6.30
N PRO A 166 15.90 35.17 6.57
CA PRO A 166 16.90 36.04 5.95
C PRO A 166 16.81 36.08 4.43
N ALA A 167 17.00 37.27 3.85
CA ALA A 167 16.87 37.50 2.41
C ALA A 167 17.76 36.59 1.54
N GLY A 168 18.93 36.20 2.05
CA GLY A 168 19.82 35.22 1.38
C GLY A 168 19.19 33.84 1.27
N LEU A 169 18.62 33.33 2.36
CA LEU A 169 17.94 32.03 2.40
C LEU A 169 16.66 32.03 1.58
N ARG A 170 15.88 33.13 1.62
CA ARG A 170 14.69 33.29 0.77
C ARG A 170 15.01 33.15 -0.71
N LYS A 171 16.06 33.84 -1.18
CA LYS A 171 16.51 33.76 -2.59
C LYS A 171 16.94 32.36 -2.99
N ALA A 172 17.59 31.63 -2.08
CA ALA A 172 18.00 30.26 -2.32
C ALA A 172 16.82 29.28 -2.31
N LEU A 173 15.89 29.40 -1.35
CA LEU A 173 14.67 28.60 -1.29
C LEU A 173 13.77 28.81 -2.50
N GLN A 174 13.63 30.06 -2.97
CA GLN A 174 12.85 30.40 -4.15
C GLN A 174 13.26 29.58 -5.37
N VAL A 175 14.55 29.27 -5.54
CA VAL A 175 15.05 28.41 -6.63
C VAL A 175 14.44 27.01 -6.55
N PHE A 176 14.37 26.42 -5.35
CA PHE A 176 13.83 25.08 -5.15
C PHE A 176 12.33 25.04 -5.35
N VAL A 177 11.61 26.03 -4.81
CA VAL A 177 10.16 26.13 -5.00
C VAL A 177 9.81 26.33 -6.47
N GLN A 178 10.51 27.21 -7.20
CA GLN A 178 10.30 27.39 -8.63
C GLN A 178 10.58 26.10 -9.44
N ARG A 179 11.60 25.30 -9.05
CA ARG A 179 11.85 24.00 -9.69
C ARG A 179 10.74 22.99 -9.42
N SER A 180 10.28 22.88 -8.18
CA SER A 180 9.15 22.02 -7.81
C SER A 180 7.90 22.43 -8.59
N TRP A 181 7.61 23.73 -8.66
CA TRP A 181 6.50 24.28 -9.45
C TRP A 181 6.58 23.92 -10.93
N ASN A 182 7.77 24.03 -11.54
CA ASN A 182 7.97 23.65 -12.94
C ASN A 182 7.82 22.13 -13.16
N THR A 183 8.18 21.32 -12.16
CA THR A 183 8.02 19.85 -12.21
C THR A 183 6.55 19.47 -12.17
N ILE A 184 5.78 20.06 -11.24
CA ILE A 184 4.31 19.93 -11.17
C ILE A 184 3.70 20.34 -12.50
N ARG A 185 4.10 21.49 -13.04
CA ARG A 185 3.65 21.98 -14.34
C ARG A 185 3.93 20.99 -15.47
N GLY A 186 5.11 20.38 -15.50
CA GLY A 186 5.47 19.37 -16.48
C GLY A 186 4.60 18.11 -16.38
N GLN A 187 4.39 17.59 -15.17
CA GLN A 187 3.56 16.41 -14.91
C GLN A 187 2.09 16.64 -15.29
N VAL A 188 1.52 17.75 -14.83
CA VAL A 188 0.13 18.12 -15.14
C VAL A 188 -0.03 18.43 -16.63
N LYS A 189 0.95 19.06 -17.28
CA LYS A 189 0.92 19.26 -18.74
C LYS A 189 0.94 17.92 -19.47
N ALA A 190 1.79 16.97 -19.07
CA ALA A 190 1.81 15.64 -19.67
C ALA A 190 0.49 14.88 -19.48
N LEU A 191 -0.13 14.99 -18.29
CA LEU A 191 -1.46 14.44 -18.02
C LEU A 191 -2.56 15.12 -18.86
N ARG A 192 -2.51 16.45 -19.00
CA ARG A 192 -3.43 17.22 -19.83
C ARG A 192 -3.32 16.85 -21.31
N ASP A 193 -2.10 16.72 -21.80
CA ASP A 193 -1.85 16.40 -23.21
C ASP A 193 -2.30 14.95 -23.50
N ARG A 194 -2.28 14.05 -22.50
CA ARG A 194 -2.83 12.68 -22.57
C ARG A 194 -4.30 12.57 -22.18
N ARG A 195 -4.96 13.66 -21.79
CA ARG A 195 -6.37 13.65 -21.31
C ARG A 195 -7.31 13.01 -22.32
N TYR A 196 -7.18 13.39 -23.60
CA TYR A 196 -8.02 12.84 -24.67
C TYR A 196 -7.74 11.36 -24.93
N GLU A 197 -6.51 10.89 -24.71
CA GLU A 197 -6.16 9.47 -24.81
C GLU A 197 -6.77 8.67 -23.66
N ILE A 198 -6.75 9.22 -22.44
CA ILE A 198 -7.36 8.60 -21.26
C ILE A 198 -8.89 8.56 -21.42
N GLU A 199 -9.50 9.64 -21.89
CA GLU A 199 -10.92 9.71 -22.22
C GLU A 199 -11.30 8.69 -23.31
N ALA A 200 -10.54 8.65 -24.41
CA ALA A 200 -10.75 7.71 -25.50
C ALA A 200 -10.61 6.26 -25.03
N THR A 201 -9.67 5.98 -24.12
CA THR A 201 -9.49 4.65 -23.53
C THR A 201 -10.68 4.26 -22.66
N ALA A 202 -11.20 5.17 -21.84
CA ALA A 202 -12.38 4.93 -21.02
C ALA A 202 -13.63 4.71 -21.89
N LYS A 203 -13.84 5.55 -22.92
CA LYS A 203 -14.93 5.42 -23.88
C LYS A 203 -14.82 4.12 -24.68
N ALA A 204 -13.63 3.76 -25.15
CA ALA A 204 -13.40 2.51 -25.88
C ALA A 204 -13.68 1.29 -25.01
N ALA A 205 -13.24 1.30 -23.73
CA ALA A 205 -13.55 0.22 -22.79
C ALA A 205 -15.06 0.10 -22.52
N PHE A 206 -15.78 1.22 -22.47
CA PHE A 206 -17.24 1.23 -22.34
C PHE A 206 -17.95 0.72 -23.59
N ILE A 207 -17.54 1.15 -24.78
CA ILE A 207 -18.09 0.69 -26.07
C ILE A 207 -17.80 -0.80 -26.27
N ASP A 208 -16.61 -1.27 -25.88
CA ASP A 208 -16.24 -2.69 -25.91
C ASP A 208 -17.15 -3.54 -25.00
N LEU A 209 -17.59 -2.97 -23.87
CA LEU A 209 -18.56 -3.59 -22.97
C LEU A 209 -19.96 -3.75 -23.60
N GLU A 210 -20.33 -2.86 -24.51
CA GLU A 210 -21.64 -2.87 -25.19
C GLU A 210 -21.67 -3.72 -26.45
N THR A 211 -20.61 -3.62 -27.25
CA THR A 211 -20.55 -4.19 -28.59
C THR A 211 -20.14 -5.66 -28.57
N ASN A 212 -19.28 -6.04 -27.63
CA ASN A 212 -18.83 -7.41 -27.47
C ASN A 212 -19.56 -8.10 -26.31
N LYS A 213 -19.54 -9.44 -26.32
CA LYS A 213 -20.07 -10.22 -25.18
C LYS A 213 -19.35 -9.76 -23.91
N PRO A 214 -20.07 -9.27 -22.88
CA PRO A 214 -19.44 -8.80 -21.65
C PRO A 214 -18.64 -9.93 -21.01
N THR A 215 -17.34 -9.74 -20.82
CA THR A 215 -16.51 -10.66 -20.04
C THR A 215 -16.07 -9.99 -18.75
N LYS A 216 -15.77 -10.78 -17.73
CA LYS A 216 -15.20 -10.32 -16.45
C LYS A 216 -13.99 -9.38 -16.64
N ALA A 217 -13.08 -9.76 -17.53
CA ALA A 217 -11.91 -8.95 -17.86
C ALA A 217 -12.28 -7.61 -18.49
N ASN A 218 -13.35 -7.55 -19.30
CA ASN A 218 -13.84 -6.32 -19.90
C ASN A 218 -14.48 -5.41 -18.85
N VAL A 219 -15.32 -5.94 -17.96
CA VAL A 219 -15.93 -5.15 -16.87
C VAL A 219 -14.86 -4.57 -15.94
N ALA A 220 -13.90 -5.39 -15.47
CA ALA A 220 -12.82 -4.92 -14.61
C ALA A 220 -11.88 -3.92 -15.29
N ARG A 221 -11.70 -4.01 -16.62
CA ARG A 221 -10.95 -3.02 -17.41
C ARG A 221 -11.71 -1.70 -17.50
N THR A 222 -13.02 -1.75 -17.68
CA THR A 222 -13.89 -0.57 -17.73
C THR A 222 -13.93 0.15 -16.39
N ILE A 223 -14.08 -0.56 -15.26
CA ILE A 223 -14.00 0.02 -13.90
C ILE A 223 -12.71 0.83 -13.73
N ARG A 224 -11.55 0.23 -14.05
CA ARG A 224 -10.23 0.89 -13.94
C ARG A 224 -10.07 2.08 -14.87
N ALA A 225 -10.49 1.96 -16.12
CA ALA A 225 -10.38 3.03 -17.11
C ALA A 225 -11.24 4.25 -16.73
N VAL A 226 -12.43 4.01 -16.17
CA VAL A 226 -13.37 5.04 -15.73
C VAL A 226 -12.89 5.74 -14.46
N ALA A 227 -12.34 4.98 -13.50
CA ALA A 227 -11.72 5.56 -12.30
C ALA A 227 -10.60 6.55 -12.67
N LYS A 228 -9.69 6.12 -13.54
CA LYS A 228 -8.57 6.95 -14.03
C LYS A 228 -9.04 8.18 -14.83
N TRP A 229 -10.11 8.03 -15.62
CA TRP A 229 -10.71 9.16 -16.33
C TRP A 229 -11.35 10.17 -15.38
N LYS A 230 -12.08 9.69 -14.36
CA LYS A 230 -12.70 10.55 -13.35
C LYS A 230 -11.68 11.40 -12.60
N GLU A 231 -10.61 10.78 -12.10
CA GLU A 231 -9.49 11.48 -11.44
C GLU A 231 -8.92 12.58 -12.36
N THR A 232 -8.69 12.25 -13.63
CA THR A 232 -8.19 13.20 -14.63
C THR A 232 -9.19 14.34 -14.88
N ALA A 233 -10.49 14.05 -14.98
CA ALA A 233 -11.53 15.03 -15.25
C ALA A 233 -11.74 16.00 -14.07
N GLU A 234 -11.72 15.50 -12.84
CA GLU A 234 -11.82 16.29 -11.60
C GLU A 234 -10.60 17.21 -11.46
N LEU A 235 -9.39 16.70 -11.73
CA LEU A 235 -8.13 17.47 -11.67
C LEU A 235 -8.14 18.70 -12.60
N PHE A 236 -8.75 18.59 -13.79
CA PHE A 236 -8.80 19.67 -14.76
C PHE A 236 -10.07 20.54 -14.68
N SER A 237 -11.02 20.19 -13.81
CA SER A 237 -12.25 20.97 -13.55
C SER A 237 -13.00 21.41 -14.81
N ALA A 238 -12.89 20.65 -15.90
CA ALA A 238 -13.59 20.96 -17.15
C ALA A 238 -15.06 20.51 -17.01
N PRO A 239 -16.05 21.42 -17.08
CA PRO A 239 -17.45 21.09 -16.78
C PRO A 239 -18.02 19.99 -17.69
N GLY A 240 -17.58 19.94 -18.95
CA GLY A 240 -17.97 18.90 -19.90
C GLY A 240 -17.43 17.53 -19.53
N ASP A 241 -16.17 17.46 -19.09
CA ASP A 241 -15.48 16.21 -18.78
C ASP A 241 -15.91 15.63 -17.45
N ILE A 242 -16.11 16.48 -16.44
CA ILE A 242 -16.69 16.07 -15.16
C ILE A 242 -18.07 15.47 -15.40
N LYS A 243 -18.87 16.11 -16.27
CA LYS A 243 -20.19 15.59 -16.63
C LYS A 243 -20.07 14.23 -17.31
N THR A 244 -19.21 14.08 -18.31
CA THR A 244 -19.00 12.80 -19.00
C THR A 244 -18.46 11.70 -18.08
N ALA A 245 -17.50 12.02 -17.20
CA ALA A 245 -16.96 11.08 -16.21
C ALA A 245 -18.04 10.65 -15.21
N ASN A 246 -18.88 11.57 -14.74
CA ASN A 246 -19.99 11.26 -13.83
C ASN A 246 -21.12 10.48 -14.50
N GLU A 247 -21.39 10.74 -15.79
CA GLU A 247 -22.33 9.95 -16.59
C GLU A 247 -21.84 8.50 -16.72
N MET A 248 -20.57 8.29 -17.07
CA MET A 248 -19.94 6.96 -17.15
C MET A 248 -19.91 6.26 -15.78
N LEU A 249 -19.62 6.99 -14.70
CA LEU A 249 -19.67 6.45 -13.34
C LEU A 249 -21.10 6.06 -12.94
N GLY A 250 -22.09 6.88 -13.27
CA GLY A 250 -23.50 6.61 -12.96
C GLY A 250 -24.03 5.40 -13.72
N GLU A 251 -23.61 5.19 -14.97
CA GLU A 251 -23.92 3.97 -15.72
C GLU A 251 -23.22 2.74 -15.13
N LEU A 252 -21.95 2.87 -14.75
CA LEU A 252 -21.22 1.80 -14.09
C LEU A 252 -21.86 1.43 -12.73
N GLN A 253 -22.32 2.43 -11.96
CA GLN A 253 -23.06 2.22 -10.71
C GLN A 253 -24.37 1.48 -10.93
N ARG A 254 -25.17 1.87 -11.93
CA ARG A 254 -26.39 1.14 -12.27
C ARG A 254 -26.09 -0.31 -12.65
N ILE A 255 -25.02 -0.54 -13.41
CA ILE A 255 -24.58 -1.89 -13.77
C ILE A 255 -24.23 -2.70 -12.52
N MET A 256 -23.48 -2.11 -11.57
CA MET A 256 -23.12 -2.79 -10.33
C MET A 256 -24.34 -3.03 -9.40
N GLU A 257 -25.23 -2.04 -9.25
CA GLU A 257 -26.48 -2.16 -8.48
C GLU A 257 -27.39 -3.25 -9.04
N ASP A 258 -27.55 -3.29 -10.37
CA ASP A 258 -28.33 -4.33 -11.03
C ASP A 258 -27.75 -5.72 -10.76
N ILE A 259 -26.42 -5.86 -10.68
CA ILE A 259 -25.71 -7.11 -10.40
C ILE A 259 -25.79 -7.52 -8.89
N GLY A 260 -26.26 -6.63 -8.00
CA GLY A 260 -26.47 -6.92 -6.58
C GLY A 260 -25.63 -6.10 -5.60
N ALA A 261 -24.90 -5.08 -6.08
CA ALA A 261 -24.15 -4.16 -5.23
C ALA A 261 -25.08 -3.27 -4.38
N ASN A 262 -24.77 -3.09 -3.09
CA ASN A 262 -25.43 -2.08 -2.26
C ASN A 262 -24.58 -0.78 -2.26
N VAL A 263 -24.73 0.04 -3.31
CA VAL A 263 -23.91 1.24 -3.53
C VAL A 263 -24.61 2.48 -2.97
N LYS A 264 -23.86 3.41 -2.36
CA LYS A 264 -24.40 4.73 -1.98
C LYS A 264 -24.61 5.60 -3.22
N LYS A 265 -25.83 6.09 -3.43
CA LYS A 265 -26.15 7.08 -4.48
C LYS A 265 -25.26 8.32 -4.35
N VAL A 266 -24.61 8.70 -5.44
CA VAL A 266 -23.82 9.93 -5.53
C VAL A 266 -24.77 11.12 -5.48
N LYS A 267 -24.56 12.05 -4.53
CA LYS A 267 -25.24 13.35 -4.51
C LYS A 267 -24.76 14.17 -5.71
N GLY A 268 -25.64 14.34 -6.70
CA GLY A 268 -25.35 15.07 -7.95
C GLY A 268 -26.24 14.69 -9.13
N ALA A 269 -26.98 13.58 -9.05
CA ALA A 269 -27.90 13.11 -10.08
C ALA A 269 -29.38 13.36 -9.74
N GLU A 270 -29.72 14.51 -9.14
CA GLU A 270 -31.12 14.93 -9.01
C GLU A 270 -31.52 15.75 -10.25
N SER A 271 -32.47 15.20 -10.98
CA SER A 271 -33.22 15.84 -12.05
C SER A 271 -33.76 17.19 -11.59
N THR A 272 -33.38 18.26 -12.26
CA THR A 272 -34.04 19.56 -12.16
C THR A 272 -35.51 19.38 -12.56
N GLY A 273 -36.39 19.45 -11.57
CA GLY A 273 -37.83 19.34 -11.76
C GLY A 273 -38.41 20.56 -12.46
N TYR A 274 -39.23 20.29 -13.47
CA TYR A 274 -40.39 21.10 -13.81
C TYR A 274 -41.52 20.14 -14.16
N ASP A 275 -42.57 20.20 -13.34
CA ASP A 275 -43.77 19.40 -13.47
C ASP A 275 -44.78 20.08 -14.43
N CYS A 276 -45.53 19.23 -15.14
CA CYS A 276 -46.82 19.49 -15.78
C CYS A 276 -46.88 20.40 -17.04
N ILE A 277 -47.03 19.79 -18.22
CA ILE A 277 -48.20 19.88 -19.13
C ILE A 277 -47.85 19.28 -20.51
N SER A 278 -48.76 18.43 -21.01
CA SER A 278 -48.92 17.97 -22.40
C SER A 278 -48.07 16.79 -22.90
N SER A 279 -48.58 15.61 -22.57
CA SER A 279 -48.46 14.36 -23.31
C SER A 279 -48.92 14.51 -24.77
N PHE A 280 -48.00 14.72 -25.72
CA PHE A 280 -48.08 14.16 -27.10
C PHE A 280 -46.88 14.54 -27.99
N ILE A 281 -46.11 15.58 -27.66
CA ILE A 281 -45.10 16.18 -28.58
C ILE A 281 -43.65 15.75 -28.28
N VAL A 282 -43.37 15.02 -27.19
CA VAL A 282 -42.00 14.62 -26.79
C VAL A 282 -41.50 13.34 -27.50
N VAL A 283 -42.29 12.75 -28.41
CA VAL A 283 -41.89 11.51 -29.12
C VAL A 283 -40.89 11.76 -30.28
N MET A 284 -40.62 13.01 -30.68
CA MET A 284 -39.87 13.27 -31.93
C MET A 284 -38.56 14.08 -31.82
N LEU A 285 -38.18 14.68 -30.67
CA LEU A 285 -37.04 15.63 -30.64
C LEU A 285 -35.95 15.45 -29.56
N THR A 286 -35.84 14.29 -28.92
CA THR A 286 -34.69 13.97 -28.02
C THR A 286 -33.94 12.68 -28.42
N ARG A 287 -33.88 12.38 -29.72
CA ARG A 287 -32.87 11.46 -30.27
C ARG A 287 -31.55 12.23 -30.51
N ARG A 288 -30.71 12.32 -29.49
CA ARG A 288 -29.25 12.48 -29.66
C ARG A 288 -28.56 11.21 -29.14
N PRO A 289 -27.63 10.63 -29.90
CA PRO A 289 -26.93 9.39 -29.54
C PRO A 289 -25.83 9.72 -28.51
N GLY A 290 -25.78 9.00 -27.39
CA GLY A 290 -24.72 9.21 -26.40
C GLY A 290 -24.95 8.67 -25.00
N ALA A 291 -26.12 8.09 -24.68
CA ALA A 291 -26.28 7.27 -23.48
C ALA A 291 -26.18 5.80 -23.90
N CYS A 292 -25.01 5.23 -23.64
CA CYS A 292 -24.60 3.89 -23.99
C CYS A 292 -25.24 2.91 -22.99
N LYS A 293 -26.34 2.26 -23.39
CA LYS A 293 -27.13 1.38 -22.54
C LYS A 293 -26.66 -0.07 -22.65
N VAL A 294 -25.82 -0.49 -21.72
CA VAL A 294 -25.54 -1.90 -21.47
C VAL A 294 -26.78 -2.57 -20.85
N SER A 295 -27.23 -3.68 -21.42
CA SER A 295 -28.33 -4.47 -20.87
C SER A 295 -27.88 -5.26 -19.64
N ALA A 296 -28.33 -4.83 -18.45
CA ALA A 296 -28.09 -5.54 -17.17
C ALA A 296 -28.53 -7.01 -17.19
N LYS A 297 -29.47 -7.36 -18.07
CA LYS A 297 -29.96 -8.73 -18.28
C LYS A 297 -28.91 -9.64 -18.92
N ALA A 298 -28.01 -9.10 -19.73
CA ALA A 298 -26.91 -9.85 -20.36
C ALA A 298 -25.78 -10.14 -19.36
N LEU A 299 -25.49 -9.21 -18.44
CA LEU A 299 -24.47 -9.39 -17.40
C LEU A 299 -24.89 -10.39 -16.31
N LYS A 300 -26.16 -10.37 -15.87
CA LYS A 300 -26.72 -11.40 -14.96
C LYS A 300 -26.69 -12.81 -15.53
N SER A 301 -26.78 -12.96 -16.85
CA SER A 301 -26.69 -14.28 -17.51
C SER A 301 -25.26 -14.77 -17.72
N LEU A 302 -24.25 -13.93 -17.46
CA LEU A 302 -22.84 -14.21 -17.77
C LEU A 302 -21.95 -14.37 -16.53
N ALA A 303 -22.35 -13.81 -15.40
CA ALA A 303 -21.57 -13.85 -14.18
C ALA A 303 -22.05 -15.02 -13.29
N THR A 304 -21.15 -15.93 -12.95
CA THR A 304 -21.35 -16.82 -11.81
C THR A 304 -21.44 -15.99 -10.52
N GLU A 305 -22.02 -16.52 -9.43
CA GLU A 305 -22.03 -15.80 -8.15
C GLU A 305 -20.61 -15.38 -7.72
N GLU A 306 -19.59 -16.16 -8.06
CA GLU A 306 -18.18 -15.83 -7.84
C GLU A 306 -17.70 -14.65 -8.69
N ASP A 307 -18.07 -14.60 -9.97
CA ASP A 307 -17.71 -13.49 -10.87
C ASP A 307 -18.36 -12.17 -10.44
N VAL A 308 -19.61 -12.24 -9.97
CA VAL A 308 -20.30 -11.08 -9.40
C VAL A 308 -19.54 -10.55 -8.18
N THR A 309 -19.16 -11.45 -7.27
CA THR A 309 -18.42 -11.10 -6.05
C THR A 309 -17.06 -10.47 -6.36
N GLU A 310 -16.33 -10.99 -7.34
CA GLU A 310 -15.04 -10.40 -7.72
C GLU A 310 -15.18 -9.01 -8.34
N LEU A 311 -16.17 -8.79 -9.20
CA LEU A 311 -16.43 -7.48 -9.79
C LEU A 311 -16.83 -6.45 -8.72
N LEU A 312 -17.62 -6.87 -7.72
CA LEU A 312 -17.98 -6.05 -6.58
C LEU A 312 -16.73 -5.66 -5.77
N HIS A 313 -15.84 -6.61 -5.50
CA HIS A 313 -14.59 -6.33 -4.80
C HIS A 313 -13.72 -5.31 -5.54
N VAL A 314 -13.54 -5.45 -6.86
CA VAL A 314 -12.78 -4.48 -7.67
C VAL A 314 -13.46 -3.10 -7.65
N TYR A 315 -14.79 -3.04 -7.71
CA TYR A 315 -15.51 -1.77 -7.64
C TYR A 315 -15.32 -1.06 -6.28
N HIS A 316 -15.47 -1.79 -5.17
CA HIS A 316 -15.27 -1.26 -3.82
C HIS A 316 -13.82 -0.81 -3.60
N GLU A 317 -12.84 -1.55 -4.12
CA GLU A 317 -11.42 -1.18 -4.05
C GLU A 317 -11.14 0.17 -4.72
N TYR A 318 -11.60 0.37 -5.96
CA TYR A 318 -11.27 1.59 -6.71
C TYR A 318 -12.14 2.80 -6.36
N PHE A 319 -13.42 2.59 -6.01
CA PHE A 319 -14.36 3.71 -5.83
C PHE A 319 -14.75 3.98 -4.38
N GLU A 320 -14.52 3.04 -3.45
CA GLU A 320 -14.71 3.27 -2.01
C GLU A 320 -13.38 3.37 -1.24
N ALA A 321 -12.30 2.70 -1.66
CA ALA A 321 -11.01 2.76 -0.95
C ALA A 321 -10.11 3.94 -1.39
N HIS A 322 -10.17 4.39 -2.66
CA HIS A 322 -9.34 5.50 -3.14
C HIS A 322 -9.77 6.89 -2.65
N ALA A 323 -11.01 7.07 -2.20
CA ALA A 323 -11.44 8.34 -1.60
C ALA A 323 -10.69 8.67 -0.30
N GLU A 324 -10.00 7.71 0.32
CA GLU A 324 -9.29 7.88 1.61
C GLU A 324 -7.76 7.83 1.49
N ASP A 325 -7.20 7.19 0.45
CA ASP A 325 -5.73 7.06 0.27
C ASP A 325 -5.03 8.40 0.01
N GLU A 326 -5.75 9.42 -0.50
CA GLU A 326 -5.18 10.75 -0.77
C GLU A 326 -4.85 11.56 0.50
N GLU A 327 -5.37 11.16 1.68
CA GLU A 327 -5.19 11.86 2.96
C GLU A 327 -4.35 11.12 4.02
N GLU A 328 -3.82 9.94 3.71
CA GLU A 328 -3.08 9.10 4.66
C GLU A 328 -1.56 9.37 4.58
N GLN A 329 -0.97 9.85 5.67
CA GLN A 329 0.48 10.06 5.76
C GLN A 329 1.20 8.70 5.93
N PRO A 330 2.35 8.50 5.27
CA PRO A 330 3.19 7.34 5.52
C PRO A 330 3.60 7.29 7.00
N ILE A 331 3.70 6.08 7.56
CA ILE A 331 4.26 5.91 8.91
C ILE A 331 5.70 6.43 8.85
N SER A 332 5.96 7.54 9.53
CA SER A 332 7.32 8.08 9.63
C SER A 332 8.12 7.20 10.56
N ASP A 333 8.96 6.34 9.99
CA ASP A 333 9.96 5.60 10.75
C ASP A 333 10.98 6.60 11.32
N ALA A 334 10.85 6.93 12.60
CA ALA A 334 11.96 7.44 13.39
C ALA A 334 12.92 6.27 13.69
N LEU A 335 13.58 5.75 12.66
CA LEU A 335 14.72 4.84 12.84
C LEU A 335 15.99 5.59 12.46
N GLU A 336 16.71 6.02 13.50
CA GLU A 336 18.13 6.31 13.44
C GLU A 336 18.86 5.02 13.03
N GLU A 337 19.01 4.74 11.73
CA GLU A 337 20.18 4.08 11.14
C GLU A 337 19.96 3.78 9.64
N ASN A 338 20.92 4.24 8.83
CA ASN A 338 21.06 3.92 7.41
C ASN A 338 21.51 2.48 7.22
N ARG A 339 20.61 1.51 7.28
CA ARG A 339 20.88 0.17 6.77
C ARG A 339 19.85 -0.17 5.72
N SER A 340 20.29 -0.43 4.50
CA SER A 340 19.46 -1.21 3.58
C SER A 340 19.16 -2.56 4.22
N LEU A 341 18.01 -3.17 3.95
CA LEU A 341 17.74 -4.55 4.38
C LEU A 341 18.86 -5.52 3.93
N ASN A 342 19.52 -5.19 2.81
CA ASN A 342 20.68 -5.91 2.26
C ASN A 342 22.02 -5.59 2.96
N ASP A 343 22.11 -4.49 3.70
CA ASP A 343 23.29 -4.10 4.49
C ASP A 343 23.23 -4.69 5.92
N CYS A 344 22.06 -5.22 6.32
CA CYS A 344 21.90 -5.96 7.55
C CYS A 344 22.57 -7.33 7.44
N ALA A 345 23.83 -7.43 7.86
CA ALA A 345 24.45 -8.71 8.16
C ALA A 345 23.76 -9.33 9.38
N GLY A 346 22.82 -10.25 9.16
CA GLY A 346 22.11 -10.96 10.23
C GLY A 346 21.20 -12.07 9.68
N ASP A 347 20.89 -13.05 10.52
CA ASP A 347 19.96 -14.15 10.18
C ASP A 347 18.57 -13.55 9.86
N LEU A 348 18.20 -13.58 8.58
CA LEU A 348 16.85 -13.25 8.09
C LEU A 348 15.81 -14.35 8.46
N GLY A 349 16.16 -15.21 9.41
CA GLY A 349 15.31 -16.27 9.95
C GLY A 349 15.41 -17.60 9.20
N MET A 350 16.35 -17.77 8.27
CA MET A 350 16.40 -18.94 7.38
C MET A 350 17.76 -19.66 7.34
N GLU A 351 18.79 -19.15 8.03
CA GLU A 351 20.15 -19.71 7.95
C GLU A 351 20.25 -21.15 8.49
N ILE A 352 19.44 -21.49 9.49
CA ILE A 352 19.36 -22.83 10.07
C ILE A 352 18.68 -23.78 9.10
N GLU A 353 17.57 -23.34 8.52
CA GLU A 353 16.74 -24.11 7.61
C GLU A 353 17.45 -24.36 6.28
N GLY A 354 18.23 -23.39 5.79
CA GLY A 354 19.07 -23.52 4.60
C GLY A 354 20.06 -24.67 4.63
N LYS A 355 20.46 -25.12 5.83
CA LYS A 355 21.39 -26.25 6.06
C LYS A 355 20.68 -27.59 6.24
N LYS A 356 19.34 -27.62 6.31
CA LYS A 356 18.56 -28.84 6.55
C LYS A 356 18.08 -29.44 5.23
N SER A 357 18.16 -30.75 5.11
CA SER A 357 17.54 -31.47 4.00
C SER A 357 16.01 -31.51 4.13
N PHE A 358 15.32 -31.79 3.02
CA PHE A 358 13.87 -31.99 2.99
C PHE A 358 13.39 -32.99 4.06
N VAL A 359 14.06 -34.14 4.15
CA VAL A 359 13.71 -35.21 5.11
C VAL A 359 13.92 -34.74 6.55
N ALA A 360 15.00 -33.98 6.81
CA ALA A 360 15.26 -33.44 8.14
C ALA A 360 14.19 -32.43 8.57
N LEU A 361 13.73 -31.56 7.66
CA LEU A 361 12.64 -30.61 7.92
C LEU A 361 11.32 -31.33 8.21
N CYS A 362 10.93 -32.31 7.39
CA CYS A 362 9.74 -33.13 7.61
C CYS A 362 9.78 -33.83 8.97
N LYS A 363 10.93 -34.43 9.33
CA LYS A 363 11.10 -35.09 10.64
C LYS A 363 10.98 -34.10 11.79
N ALA A 364 11.56 -32.91 11.67
CA ALA A 364 11.52 -31.88 12.71
C ALA A 364 10.08 -31.36 12.95
N LEU A 365 9.30 -31.21 11.88
CA LEU A 365 7.89 -30.78 11.91
C LEU A 365 6.93 -31.94 12.27
N GLY A 366 7.39 -33.18 12.24
CA GLY A 366 6.57 -34.36 12.53
C GLY A 366 5.70 -34.83 11.36
N PHE A 367 6.06 -34.49 10.12
CA PHE A 367 5.37 -34.91 8.90
C PHE A 367 5.92 -36.24 8.39
N ARG A 368 5.26 -37.35 8.75
CA ARG A 368 5.74 -38.71 8.44
C ARG A 368 5.78 -39.01 6.93
N THR A 369 4.83 -38.47 6.18
CA THR A 369 4.68 -38.70 4.72
C THR A 369 5.20 -37.54 3.88
N GLY A 370 5.82 -36.53 4.51
CA GLY A 370 6.28 -35.29 3.88
C GLY A 370 5.26 -34.16 3.82
N ILE A 371 4.01 -34.42 4.24
CA ILE A 371 2.92 -33.44 4.35
C ILE A 371 2.16 -33.65 5.67
N PRO A 372 1.41 -32.64 6.17
CA PRO A 372 0.50 -32.78 7.31
C PRO A 372 -0.55 -33.89 7.09
N VAL A 373 -0.98 -34.54 8.18
CA VAL A 373 -1.96 -35.66 8.12
C VAL A 373 -3.33 -35.21 7.62
N GLN A 374 -3.69 -33.94 7.83
CA GLN A 374 -4.96 -33.37 7.36
C GLN A 374 -4.95 -33.06 5.86
N PHE A 375 -3.82 -33.20 5.16
CA PHE A 375 -3.74 -32.89 3.74
C PHE A 375 -4.14 -34.05 2.83
N ASN A 376 -4.61 -33.71 1.63
CA ASN A 376 -4.82 -34.64 0.55
C ASN A 376 -3.48 -35.26 0.12
N ASN A 377 -3.45 -36.57 -0.12
CA ASN A 377 -2.23 -37.22 -0.60
C ASN A 377 -1.97 -36.97 -2.10
N HIS A 378 -3.00 -36.55 -2.83
CA HIS A 378 -2.97 -36.34 -4.28
C HIS A 378 -3.69 -35.03 -4.63
N ARG A 379 -3.25 -34.39 -5.70
CA ARG A 379 -3.92 -33.25 -6.34
C ARG A 379 -4.22 -33.56 -7.80
N HIS A 380 -5.34 -33.06 -8.29
CA HIS A 380 -5.71 -33.19 -9.70
C HIS A 380 -4.90 -32.20 -10.56
N ARG A 381 -4.38 -32.63 -11.70
CA ARG A 381 -3.54 -31.78 -12.57
C ARG A 381 -4.30 -30.61 -13.20
N ALA A 382 -5.62 -30.73 -13.34
CA ALA A 382 -6.47 -29.68 -13.89
C ALA A 382 -7.12 -28.77 -12.83
N GLY A 383 -6.72 -28.88 -11.55
CA GLY A 383 -7.20 -28.00 -10.48
C GLY A 383 -8.46 -28.46 -9.74
N VAL A 384 -9.19 -29.48 -10.19
CA VAL A 384 -10.35 -30.01 -9.44
C VAL A 384 -9.96 -30.44 -8.02
N SER A 385 -10.76 -30.12 -7.02
CA SER A 385 -10.48 -30.48 -5.62
C SER A 385 -11.34 -31.68 -5.15
N PRO A 386 -10.92 -32.42 -4.11
CA PRO A 386 -11.75 -33.48 -3.52
C PRO A 386 -13.05 -32.98 -2.88
N TRP A 387 -13.19 -31.66 -2.71
CA TRP A 387 -14.39 -31.03 -2.17
C TRP A 387 -15.49 -30.91 -3.23
N ASP A 388 -15.11 -30.88 -4.51
CA ASP A 388 -16.03 -30.82 -5.64
C ASP A 388 -16.55 -32.21 -6.02
N ASP A 389 -15.62 -33.17 -6.18
CA ASP A 389 -15.95 -34.56 -6.49
C ASP A 389 -14.94 -35.54 -5.88
N GLU A 390 -15.31 -36.13 -4.75
CA GLU A 390 -14.49 -37.11 -4.04
C GLU A 390 -14.26 -38.41 -4.87
N LYS A 391 -15.12 -38.72 -5.85
CA LYS A 391 -15.03 -39.97 -6.63
C LYS A 391 -13.86 -39.95 -7.60
N LEU A 392 -13.55 -38.79 -8.19
CA LEU A 392 -12.42 -38.62 -9.12
C LEU A 392 -11.07 -38.98 -8.45
N PHE A 393 -10.97 -38.74 -7.14
CA PHE A 393 -9.77 -39.05 -6.35
C PHE A 393 -9.67 -40.50 -5.89
N LYS A 394 -10.70 -41.33 -6.15
CA LYS A 394 -10.73 -42.77 -5.82
C LYS A 394 -10.53 -43.67 -7.04
N ILE A 395 -10.84 -43.19 -8.25
CA ILE A 395 -11.04 -44.05 -9.43
C ILE A 395 -9.99 -43.82 -10.54
N GLU A 396 -9.46 -42.60 -10.71
CA GLU A 396 -8.65 -42.25 -11.90
C GLU A 396 -7.23 -41.77 -11.55
N PRO A 397 -6.24 -42.68 -11.43
CA PRO A 397 -4.87 -42.28 -11.08
C PRO A 397 -4.13 -41.48 -12.16
N ALA A 398 -4.57 -41.53 -13.42
CA ALA A 398 -3.87 -40.93 -14.55
C ALA A 398 -3.78 -39.39 -14.48
N PHE A 399 -4.80 -38.74 -13.91
CA PHE A 399 -4.89 -37.27 -13.81
C PHE A 399 -4.47 -36.73 -12.44
N LEU A 400 -4.11 -37.64 -11.52
CA LEU A 400 -3.67 -37.31 -10.19
C LEU A 400 -2.13 -37.19 -10.16
N SER A 401 -1.65 -36.26 -9.36
CA SER A 401 -0.25 -36.15 -9.00
C SER A 401 -0.13 -36.22 -7.49
N ARG A 402 0.92 -36.88 -6.99
CA ARG A 402 1.17 -36.92 -5.55
C ARG A 402 1.38 -35.50 -5.04
N LEU A 403 0.63 -35.11 -4.01
CA LEU A 403 0.82 -33.82 -3.37
C LEU A 403 2.14 -33.87 -2.61
N SER A 404 2.99 -32.88 -2.84
CA SER A 404 4.26 -32.71 -2.14
C SER A 404 4.54 -31.22 -1.97
N LEU A 405 4.99 -30.84 -0.78
CA LEU A 405 5.52 -29.51 -0.54
C LEU A 405 6.92 -29.38 -1.14
N HIS A 406 7.29 -28.19 -1.57
CA HIS A 406 8.66 -27.88 -1.94
C HIS A 406 9.53 -27.70 -0.69
N TRP A 407 10.85 -27.88 -0.85
CA TRP A 407 11.79 -27.73 0.25
C TRP A 407 11.69 -26.36 0.92
N HIS A 408 11.60 -25.27 0.14
CA HIS A 408 11.55 -23.91 0.68
C HIS A 408 10.26 -23.63 1.46
N GLN A 409 9.14 -24.25 1.08
CA GLN A 409 7.87 -24.13 1.82
C GLN A 409 7.98 -24.79 3.21
N LEU A 410 8.60 -25.96 3.29
CA LEU A 410 8.85 -26.64 4.56
C LEU A 410 9.90 -25.92 5.41
N ALA A 411 10.94 -25.39 4.78
CA ALA A 411 11.93 -24.55 5.43
C ALA A 411 11.24 -23.33 6.05
N GLY A 412 10.38 -22.65 5.29
CA GLY A 412 9.61 -21.52 5.77
C GLY A 412 8.67 -21.87 6.94
N VAL A 413 7.94 -22.98 6.89
CA VAL A 413 7.11 -23.45 8.01
C VAL A 413 7.96 -23.75 9.26
N HIS A 414 9.11 -24.41 9.08
CA HIS A 414 10.04 -24.69 10.17
C HIS A 414 10.59 -23.39 10.78
N SER A 415 10.96 -22.41 9.96
CA SER A 415 11.43 -21.11 10.42
C SER A 415 10.35 -20.36 11.20
N ILE A 416 9.11 -20.31 10.70
CA ILE A 416 7.97 -19.71 11.42
C ILE A 416 7.81 -20.37 12.79
N ALA A 417 7.75 -21.70 12.83
CA ALA A 417 7.63 -22.46 14.07
C ALA A 417 8.80 -22.19 15.03
N ARG A 418 10.04 -22.20 14.54
CA ARG A 418 11.23 -21.89 15.35
C ARG A 418 11.19 -20.47 15.93
N SER A 419 10.61 -19.54 15.19
CA SER A 419 10.57 -18.11 15.55
C SER A 419 9.54 -17.81 16.63
N ILE A 420 8.39 -18.48 16.61
CA ILE A 420 7.30 -18.21 17.58
C ILE A 420 7.37 -19.10 18.83
N PHE A 421 7.96 -20.29 18.72
CA PHE A 421 8.13 -21.20 19.86
C PHE A 421 9.48 -20.98 20.52
N THR A 422 9.48 -20.83 21.84
CA THR A 422 10.67 -20.51 22.64
C THR A 422 11.07 -21.66 23.57
N GLU A 423 12.36 -21.71 23.88
CA GLU A 423 12.95 -22.69 24.82
C GLU A 423 12.51 -22.38 26.26
N GLU A 424 12.44 -21.10 26.59
CA GLU A 424 12.03 -20.59 27.89
C GLU A 424 10.68 -19.86 27.82
N LYS A 425 10.05 -19.70 28.99
CA LYS A 425 8.78 -18.98 29.14
C LYS A 425 9.02 -17.47 28.96
N ALA A 426 8.79 -16.96 27.75
CA ALA A 426 8.89 -15.54 27.44
C ALA A 426 7.51 -14.94 27.14
N ILE A 427 6.97 -14.16 28.09
CA ILE A 427 5.63 -13.56 27.98
C ILE A 427 5.61 -12.43 26.94
N ASN A 428 6.72 -11.71 26.81
CA ASN A 428 6.86 -10.58 25.86
C ASN A 428 7.48 -11.00 24.52
N HIS A 429 7.58 -12.31 24.25
CA HIS A 429 8.13 -12.79 22.99
C HIS A 429 7.21 -12.45 21.83
N THR A 430 7.78 -11.96 20.73
CA THR A 430 7.01 -11.63 19.53
C THR A 430 6.50 -12.90 18.86
N LEU A 431 5.18 -12.99 18.69
CA LEU A 431 4.51 -14.10 18.00
C LEU A 431 4.09 -13.71 16.57
N GLY A 432 4.70 -12.64 16.05
CA GLY A 432 4.52 -12.14 14.70
C GLY A 432 5.68 -12.55 13.81
N VAL A 433 5.39 -13.02 12.60
CA VAL A 433 6.40 -13.34 11.58
C VAL A 433 6.04 -12.64 10.28
N LEU A 434 7.02 -11.97 9.66
CA LEU A 434 6.92 -11.38 8.33
C LEU A 434 7.50 -12.36 7.29
N VAL A 435 6.68 -12.77 6.32
CA VAL A 435 7.10 -13.57 5.17
C VAL A 435 7.25 -12.64 3.97
N GLY A 436 8.51 -12.31 3.68
CA GLY A 436 8.91 -11.36 2.64
C GLY A 436 9.36 -11.99 1.32
N ASP A 437 9.02 -13.26 1.08
CA ASP A 437 9.48 -14.03 -0.08
C ASP A 437 8.97 -13.45 -1.42
N GLU A 438 9.73 -13.66 -2.49
CA GLU A 438 9.37 -13.26 -3.86
C GLU A 438 8.00 -13.81 -4.31
N VAL A 439 7.40 -13.14 -5.30
CA VAL A 439 6.13 -13.57 -5.92
C VAL A 439 6.29 -14.96 -6.53
N GLY A 440 5.27 -15.81 -6.37
CA GLY A 440 5.24 -17.14 -7.00
C GLY A 440 5.97 -18.26 -6.25
N LEU A 441 6.58 -18.00 -5.10
CA LEU A 441 7.25 -19.04 -4.30
C LEU A 441 6.29 -19.91 -3.46
N GLY A 442 4.99 -19.64 -3.49
CA GLY A 442 3.98 -20.46 -2.81
C GLY A 442 3.79 -20.14 -1.32
N LYS A 443 3.84 -18.85 -0.96
CA LYS A 443 3.52 -18.32 0.38
C LYS A 443 2.17 -18.82 0.90
N THR A 444 1.17 -18.90 0.03
CA THR A 444 -0.16 -19.46 0.33
C THR A 444 -0.05 -20.89 0.88
N ALA A 445 0.62 -21.79 0.17
CA ALA A 445 0.80 -23.17 0.62
C ALA A 445 1.61 -23.27 1.92
N GLN A 446 2.60 -22.39 2.13
CA GLN A 446 3.37 -22.30 3.37
C GLN A 446 2.48 -21.90 4.56
N ALA A 447 1.64 -20.87 4.41
CA ALA A 447 0.71 -20.44 5.44
C ALA A 447 -0.33 -21.52 5.78
N ILE A 448 -0.89 -22.18 4.77
CA ILE A 448 -1.83 -23.30 4.94
C ILE A 448 -1.16 -24.48 5.66
N THR A 449 0.08 -24.81 5.29
CA THR A 449 0.87 -25.85 5.96
C THR A 449 1.13 -25.50 7.42
N PHE A 450 1.37 -24.23 7.73
CA PHE A 450 1.56 -23.77 9.10
C PHE A 450 0.28 -23.86 9.95
N ILE A 451 -0.90 -23.57 9.39
CA ILE A 451 -2.19 -23.85 10.04
C ILE A 451 -2.30 -25.34 10.37
N ALA A 452 -2.09 -26.21 9.37
CA ALA A 452 -2.18 -27.66 9.55
C ALA A 452 -1.18 -28.19 10.58
N PHE A 453 0.01 -27.60 10.66
CA PHE A 453 1.00 -27.90 11.69
C PHE A 453 0.44 -27.60 13.09
N LEU A 454 -0.10 -26.40 13.33
CA LEU A 454 -0.69 -26.06 14.64
C LEU A 454 -1.87 -26.97 15.01
N ASN A 455 -2.71 -27.32 14.04
CA ASN A 455 -3.82 -28.26 14.26
C ASN A 455 -3.30 -29.64 14.68
N GLN A 456 -2.25 -30.13 14.03
CA GLN A 456 -1.58 -31.37 14.43
C GLN A 456 -1.03 -31.27 15.86
N LEU A 457 -0.45 -30.15 16.26
CA LEU A 457 0.06 -29.98 17.64
C LEU A 457 -1.06 -30.02 18.67
N ILE A 458 -2.19 -29.34 18.40
CA ILE A 458 -3.35 -29.35 19.29
C ILE A 458 -3.91 -30.76 19.42
N PHE A 459 -3.99 -31.50 18.32
CA PHE A 459 -4.40 -32.91 18.34
C PHE A 459 -3.46 -33.77 19.20
N LEU A 460 -2.14 -33.66 19.01
CA LEU A 460 -1.16 -34.38 19.82
C LEU A 460 -1.26 -34.03 21.31
N GLN A 461 -1.47 -32.75 21.62
CA GLN A 461 -1.69 -32.27 22.98
C GLN A 461 -2.94 -32.89 23.62
N GLN A 462 -4.05 -32.98 22.88
CA GLN A 462 -5.29 -33.59 23.36
C GLN A 462 -5.14 -35.10 23.61
N GLN A 463 -4.31 -35.78 22.81
CA GLN A 463 -4.02 -37.20 22.96
C GLN A 463 -2.89 -37.50 23.97
N ASN A 464 -2.31 -36.47 24.61
CA ASN A 464 -1.09 -36.59 25.42
C ASN A 464 0.05 -37.35 24.70
N ALA A 465 0.14 -37.16 23.39
CA ALA A 465 1.14 -37.79 22.54
C ALA A 465 2.43 -36.96 22.51
N THR A 466 3.52 -37.59 22.05
CA THR A 466 4.82 -36.93 21.92
C THR A 466 4.78 -35.84 20.83
N PHE A 467 5.20 -34.63 21.17
CA PHE A 467 5.33 -33.54 20.22
C PHE A 467 6.46 -33.76 19.21
N PRO A 468 6.41 -33.10 18.03
CA PRO A 468 7.51 -33.12 17.07
C PRO A 468 8.83 -32.58 17.65
N PRO A 469 9.99 -33.01 17.13
CA PRO A 469 11.30 -32.61 17.65
C PRO A 469 11.51 -31.10 17.79
N ILE A 470 10.91 -30.28 16.94
CA ILE A 470 11.03 -28.81 17.04
C ILE A 470 10.48 -28.26 18.37
N LEU A 471 9.39 -28.85 18.90
CA LEU A 471 8.80 -28.44 20.17
C LEU A 471 9.40 -29.14 21.39
N ALA A 472 10.09 -30.27 21.21
CA ALA A 472 10.82 -30.91 22.29
C ALA A 472 11.86 -29.94 22.89
N ASN A 473 12.47 -29.11 22.05
CA ASN A 473 13.42 -28.09 22.48
C ASN A 473 12.75 -26.75 22.78
N ARG A 474 11.59 -26.46 22.17
CA ARG A 474 10.91 -25.16 22.22
C ARG A 474 9.43 -25.32 22.57
N PRO A 475 9.09 -25.65 23.83
CA PRO A 475 7.72 -26.02 24.17
C PRO A 475 6.79 -24.82 24.38
N TRP A 476 7.30 -23.58 24.44
CA TRP A 476 6.51 -22.42 24.85
C TRP A 476 6.03 -21.58 23.66
N LEU A 477 4.73 -21.28 23.62
CA LEU A 477 4.10 -20.31 22.73
C LEU A 477 3.60 -19.11 23.54
N GLY A 478 4.26 -17.96 23.42
CA GLY A 478 3.80 -16.73 24.09
C GLY A 478 3.69 -16.81 25.61
N GLY A 479 4.53 -17.64 26.24
CA GLY A 479 4.52 -17.90 27.68
C GLY A 479 3.65 -19.07 28.15
N SER A 480 3.01 -19.82 27.25
CA SER A 480 2.24 -21.02 27.58
C SER A 480 2.80 -22.26 26.87
N GLN A 481 2.96 -23.38 27.58
CA GLN A 481 3.21 -24.68 26.94
C GLN A 481 1.96 -25.27 26.29
N LYS A 482 0.78 -24.82 26.74
CA LYS A 482 -0.50 -25.26 26.19
C LYS A 482 -0.89 -24.37 25.02
N ILE A 483 -1.05 -24.98 23.85
CA ILE A 483 -1.57 -24.30 22.67
C ILE A 483 -3.10 -24.23 22.79
N PRO A 484 -3.71 -23.02 22.75
CA PRO A 484 -5.16 -22.88 22.86
C PRO A 484 -5.85 -23.34 21.57
N SER A 485 -7.00 -23.99 21.72
CA SER A 485 -7.85 -24.34 20.57
C SER A 485 -8.72 -23.14 20.18
N LEU A 486 -8.25 -22.35 19.23
CA LEU A 486 -8.93 -21.17 18.68
C LEU A 486 -8.95 -21.25 17.13
N PRO A 487 -9.88 -20.56 16.44
CA PRO A 487 -9.98 -20.56 14.98
C PRO A 487 -8.84 -19.80 14.28
N HIS A 488 -8.71 -20.01 12.98
CA HIS A 488 -7.75 -19.33 12.12
C HIS A 488 -8.44 -18.29 11.24
N LEU A 489 -7.81 -17.13 11.03
CA LEU A 489 -8.29 -16.07 10.15
C LEU A 489 -7.26 -15.76 9.07
N ILE A 490 -7.70 -15.69 7.82
CA ILE A 490 -6.93 -15.29 6.65
C ILE A 490 -7.55 -14.01 6.11
N LEU A 491 -6.75 -12.96 5.98
CA LEU A 491 -7.14 -11.64 5.48
C LEU A 491 -6.44 -11.41 4.14
N CYS A 492 -7.20 -11.32 3.06
CA CYS A 492 -6.66 -11.14 1.72
C CYS A 492 -7.45 -10.08 0.94
N PRO A 493 -6.90 -9.53 -0.17
CA PRO A 493 -7.69 -8.78 -1.13
C PRO A 493 -8.92 -9.58 -1.56
N GLY A 494 -10.06 -8.91 -1.73
CA GLY A 494 -11.32 -9.60 -2.04
C GLY A 494 -11.26 -10.43 -3.34
N THR A 495 -10.43 -10.01 -4.30
CA THR A 495 -10.16 -10.74 -5.55
C THR A 495 -9.42 -12.06 -5.36
N LEU A 496 -8.72 -12.24 -4.23
CA LEU A 496 -7.95 -13.45 -3.91
C LEU A 496 -8.72 -14.44 -3.03
N ILE A 497 -9.93 -14.10 -2.56
CA ILE A 497 -10.75 -15.02 -1.75
C ILE A 497 -10.99 -16.36 -2.47
N PRO A 498 -11.46 -16.39 -3.73
CA PRO A 498 -11.71 -17.67 -4.42
C PRO A 498 -10.44 -18.50 -4.55
N GLN A 499 -9.29 -17.84 -4.83
CA GLN A 499 -7.99 -18.50 -4.91
C GLN A 499 -7.58 -19.12 -3.55
N TRP A 500 -7.74 -18.38 -2.45
CA TRP A 500 -7.44 -18.89 -1.11
C TRP A 500 -8.34 -20.07 -0.72
N VAL A 501 -9.64 -19.97 -0.97
CA VAL A 501 -10.60 -21.06 -0.73
C VAL A 501 -10.24 -22.30 -1.54
N HIS A 502 -9.93 -22.12 -2.83
CA HIS A 502 -9.53 -23.19 -3.72
C HIS A 502 -8.25 -23.90 -3.24
N GLU A 503 -7.20 -23.15 -2.89
CA GLU A 503 -5.96 -23.74 -2.39
C GLU A 503 -6.15 -24.48 -1.06
N LEU A 504 -7.01 -23.96 -0.16
CA LEU A 504 -7.40 -24.66 1.06
C LEU A 504 -8.11 -25.98 0.73
N GLN A 505 -9.01 -26.01 -0.25
CA GLN A 505 -9.71 -27.22 -0.67
C GLN A 505 -8.78 -28.22 -1.37
N VAL A 506 -7.83 -27.75 -2.18
CA VAL A 506 -6.81 -28.60 -2.81
C VAL A 506 -5.90 -29.24 -1.77
N LEU A 507 -5.50 -28.49 -0.74
CA LEU A 507 -4.56 -28.98 0.28
C LEU A 507 -5.25 -29.82 1.36
N PHE A 508 -6.34 -29.35 1.98
CA PHE A 508 -7.01 -30.05 3.08
C PHE A 508 -7.96 -31.15 2.60
N LEU A 509 -8.02 -32.24 3.37
CA LEU A 509 -9.03 -33.28 3.20
C LEU A 509 -10.43 -32.71 3.48
N PRO A 510 -11.45 -33.08 2.69
CA PRO A 510 -12.83 -32.76 3.00
C PRO A 510 -13.19 -33.20 4.43
N LYS A 511 -13.94 -32.34 5.15
CA LYS A 511 -14.36 -32.56 6.55
C LYS A 511 -13.23 -32.60 7.59
N SER A 512 -11.97 -32.37 7.19
CA SER A 512 -10.87 -32.21 8.16
C SER A 512 -10.85 -30.82 8.80
N VAL A 513 -11.38 -29.83 8.07
CA VAL A 513 -11.55 -28.44 8.48
C VAL A 513 -12.88 -27.92 7.93
N ASP A 514 -13.38 -26.82 8.49
CA ASP A 514 -14.46 -26.01 7.90
C ASP A 514 -13.83 -24.71 7.35
N ILE A 515 -14.15 -24.37 6.10
CA ILE A 515 -13.72 -23.14 5.44
C ILE A 515 -14.93 -22.20 5.38
N LEU A 516 -14.83 -21.05 6.05
CA LEU A 516 -15.92 -20.07 6.14
C LEU A 516 -15.49 -18.76 5.47
N VAL A 517 -16.31 -18.23 4.57
CA VAL A 517 -16.00 -16.99 3.84
C VAL A 517 -16.75 -15.82 4.47
N TYR A 518 -16.03 -14.74 4.78
CA TYR A 518 -16.58 -13.50 5.31
C TYR A 518 -16.15 -12.31 4.45
N ASP A 519 -17.01 -11.88 3.55
CA ASP A 519 -16.72 -10.80 2.60
C ASP A 519 -17.72 -9.63 2.72
N SER A 520 -17.62 -8.64 1.83
CA SER A 520 -18.46 -7.44 1.88
C SER A 520 -19.96 -7.69 1.65
N GLN A 521 -20.36 -8.87 1.18
CA GLN A 521 -21.76 -9.23 0.97
C GLN A 521 -22.41 -9.79 2.24
N VAL A 522 -21.61 -10.23 3.20
CA VAL A 522 -22.09 -10.89 4.40
C VAL A 522 -22.30 -9.88 5.53
N ASP A 523 -23.49 -9.88 6.13
CA ASP A 523 -23.75 -9.07 7.32
C ASP A 523 -22.94 -9.58 8.53
N SER A 524 -22.26 -8.66 9.24
CA SER A 524 -21.42 -9.00 10.40
C SER A 524 -22.21 -9.75 11.48
N ALA A 525 -23.39 -9.25 11.86
CA ALA A 525 -24.15 -9.83 12.96
C ALA A 525 -24.70 -11.22 12.57
N ALA A 526 -25.07 -11.40 11.30
CA ALA A 526 -25.49 -12.70 10.79
C ALA A 526 -24.33 -13.72 10.74
N PHE A 527 -23.10 -13.28 10.48
CA PHE A 527 -21.94 -14.19 10.40
C PHE A 527 -21.36 -14.56 11.76
N TRP A 528 -21.12 -13.55 12.60
CA TRP A 528 -20.43 -13.70 13.89
C TRP A 528 -21.39 -13.96 15.05
N GLY A 529 -22.69 -13.73 14.88
CA GLY A 529 -23.69 -13.94 15.92
C GLY A 529 -23.90 -15.43 16.28
N PRO A 530 -24.72 -15.72 17.31
CA PRO A 530 -24.93 -17.08 17.82
C PRO A 530 -25.52 -18.06 16.79
N SER A 531 -26.26 -17.54 15.81
CA SER A 531 -26.85 -18.29 14.70
C SER A 531 -25.97 -18.31 13.45
N GLY A 532 -24.77 -17.73 13.52
CA GLY A 532 -23.84 -17.62 12.40
C GLY A 532 -23.11 -18.92 12.07
N PRO A 533 -22.48 -19.02 10.88
CA PRO A 533 -21.76 -20.19 10.42
C PRO A 533 -20.64 -20.61 11.37
N LEU A 534 -19.95 -19.65 12.01
CA LEU A 534 -18.87 -19.96 12.95
C LEU A 534 -19.37 -20.73 14.18
N HIS A 535 -20.54 -20.37 14.71
CA HIS A 535 -21.15 -21.02 15.88
C HIS A 535 -21.89 -22.32 15.51
N LYS A 536 -22.43 -22.40 14.30
CA LYS A 536 -23.09 -23.60 13.77
C LYS A 536 -22.12 -24.73 13.42
N SER A 537 -20.85 -24.41 13.13
CA SER A 537 -19.82 -25.41 12.85
C SER A 537 -19.65 -26.38 14.02
N VAL A 538 -19.71 -27.69 13.71
CA VAL A 538 -19.51 -28.79 14.67
C VAL A 538 -18.02 -29.09 14.87
N GLN A 539 -17.16 -28.65 13.94
CA GLN A 539 -15.72 -28.84 14.05
C GLN A 539 -15.15 -28.18 15.31
N PRO A 540 -14.08 -28.72 15.92
CA PRO A 540 -13.41 -28.03 17.01
C PRO A 540 -12.83 -26.69 16.51
N PRO A 541 -12.67 -25.67 17.38
CA PRO A 541 -12.30 -24.33 16.94
C PRO A 541 -11.05 -24.24 16.06
N HIS A 542 -10.00 -25.01 16.37
CA HIS A 542 -8.75 -25.02 15.57
C HIS A 542 -8.91 -25.59 14.15
N ASN A 543 -9.96 -26.37 13.89
CA ASN A 543 -10.27 -26.85 12.53
C ASN A 543 -11.19 -25.89 11.77
N ARG A 544 -11.46 -24.68 12.29
CA ARG A 544 -12.26 -23.65 11.60
C ARG A 544 -11.33 -22.60 11.01
N ILE A 545 -11.41 -22.41 9.69
CA ILE A 545 -10.61 -21.44 8.94
C ILE A 545 -11.56 -20.41 8.33
N ILE A 546 -11.40 -19.15 8.70
CA ILE A 546 -12.16 -18.03 8.18
C ILE A 546 -11.31 -17.31 7.14
N VAL A 547 -11.83 -17.12 5.93
CA VAL A 547 -11.22 -16.30 4.88
C VAL A 547 -12.03 -15.02 4.73
N ALA A 548 -11.41 -13.87 4.99
CA ALA A 548 -12.08 -12.58 4.91
C ALA A 548 -11.37 -11.58 4.01
N SER A 549 -12.16 -10.68 3.41
CA SER A 549 -11.60 -9.62 2.57
C SER A 549 -11.03 -8.49 3.43
N HIS A 550 -10.00 -7.80 2.93
CA HIS A 550 -9.52 -6.56 3.56
C HIS A 550 -10.66 -5.53 3.70
N SER A 551 -11.48 -5.39 2.66
CA SER A 551 -12.55 -4.38 2.58
C SER A 551 -13.62 -4.55 3.66
N VAL A 552 -14.05 -5.79 3.96
CA VAL A 552 -15.07 -6.01 5.00
C VAL A 552 -14.57 -5.60 6.38
N VAL A 553 -13.30 -5.91 6.69
CA VAL A 553 -12.69 -5.54 7.96
C VAL A 553 -12.56 -4.02 8.09
N PHE A 554 -12.14 -3.34 7.03
CA PHE A 554 -12.01 -1.89 7.01
C PHE A 554 -13.35 -1.20 7.25
N ASN A 555 -14.40 -1.69 6.57
CA ASN A 555 -15.75 -1.19 6.71
C ASN A 555 -16.30 -1.39 8.11
N ASP A 556 -16.10 -2.56 8.71
CA ASP A 556 -16.56 -2.84 10.06
C ASP A 556 -15.79 -2.04 11.11
N PHE A 557 -14.48 -1.87 10.94
CA PHE A 557 -13.70 -0.99 11.80
C PHE A 557 -14.25 0.43 11.78
N LYS A 558 -14.52 0.99 10.58
CA LYS A 558 -15.08 2.32 10.40
C LYS A 558 -16.47 2.48 11.03
N LYS A 559 -17.30 1.44 10.99
CA LYS A 559 -18.63 1.45 11.64
C LYS A 559 -18.51 1.49 13.16
N LEU A 560 -17.54 0.77 13.73
CA LEU A 560 -17.42 0.53 15.18
C LEU A 560 -16.53 1.55 15.91
N HIS A 561 -15.44 1.98 15.30
CA HIS A 561 -14.42 2.84 15.92
C HIS A 561 -14.54 4.29 15.45
N ARG A 562 -14.02 5.20 16.27
CA ARG A 562 -13.84 6.61 15.89
C ARG A 562 -12.73 6.72 14.84
N GLN A 563 -12.70 7.85 14.13
CA GLN A 563 -11.60 8.13 13.23
C GLN A 563 -10.28 8.28 14.02
N PRO A 564 -9.15 7.86 13.44
CA PRO A 564 -7.83 8.10 14.01
C PRO A 564 -7.62 9.59 14.27
N LYS A 565 -7.13 9.91 15.47
CA LYS A 565 -6.74 11.29 15.79
C LYS A 565 -5.50 11.61 14.93
N LYS A 566 -5.57 12.68 14.15
CA LYS A 566 -4.42 13.22 13.41
C LYS A 566 -3.81 14.36 14.26
N GLY A 567 -2.57 14.24 14.73
CA GLY A 567 -1.89 15.30 15.50
C GLY A 567 -0.58 14.90 16.19
N ARG A 568 0.21 15.90 16.63
CA ARG A 568 1.47 15.69 17.38
C ARG A 568 1.20 14.84 18.62
N GLY A 569 1.89 13.70 18.72
CA GLY A 569 1.82 12.77 19.87
C GLY A 569 0.96 11.53 19.65
N THR A 570 0.24 11.41 18.53
CA THR A 570 -0.46 10.16 18.17
C THR A 570 0.50 9.19 17.52
N ARG A 571 0.59 7.98 18.07
CA ARG A 571 1.48 6.91 17.59
C ARG A 571 0.74 6.05 16.56
N PRO A 572 1.44 5.44 15.59
CA PRO A 572 0.81 4.58 14.59
C PRO A 572 0.22 3.29 15.19
N TRP A 573 0.45 3.03 16.48
CA TRP A 573 -0.17 1.93 17.22
C TRP A 573 -1.24 2.35 18.24
N ASP A 574 -1.62 3.63 18.27
CA ASP A 574 -2.68 4.14 19.15
C ASP A 574 -4.06 3.90 18.52
N ILE A 575 -4.64 2.73 18.77
CA ILE A 575 -5.94 2.36 18.20
C ILE A 575 -7.05 3.28 18.73
N PRO A 576 -7.88 3.87 17.85
CA PRO A 576 -8.99 4.73 18.24
C PRO A 576 -10.02 4.05 19.14
N ASP A 577 -10.59 4.82 20.07
CA ASP A 577 -11.69 4.35 20.91
C ASP A 577 -12.91 3.93 20.07
N MET A 578 -13.65 2.95 20.59
CA MET A 578 -14.95 2.56 20.06
C MET A 578 -15.95 3.73 20.15
N LYS A 579 -16.89 3.80 19.21
CA LYS A 579 -18.01 4.74 19.27
C LYS A 579 -18.94 4.37 20.43
N PRO A 580 -19.40 5.33 21.27
CA PRO A 580 -20.19 5.03 22.47
C PRO A 580 -21.50 4.27 22.22
N SER A 581 -22.09 4.43 21.03
CA SER A 581 -23.36 3.79 20.65
C SER A 581 -23.21 2.44 19.94
N LYS A 582 -21.98 1.93 19.82
CA LYS A 582 -21.67 0.68 19.12
C LYS A 582 -21.17 -0.38 20.10
N SER A 583 -21.36 -1.63 19.73
CA SER A 583 -20.93 -2.81 20.47
C SER A 583 -20.04 -3.65 19.57
N LEU A 584 -18.99 -4.26 20.13
CA LEU A 584 -18.17 -5.24 19.41
C LEU A 584 -18.85 -6.62 19.33
N LYS A 585 -19.88 -6.88 20.16
CA LYS A 585 -20.58 -8.17 20.16
C LYS A 585 -21.05 -8.53 18.75
N ASP A 586 -20.89 -9.80 18.40
CA ASP A 586 -21.28 -10.33 17.10
C ASP A 586 -20.55 -9.64 15.93
N THR A 587 -19.29 -9.25 16.16
CA THR A 587 -18.40 -8.74 15.11
C THR A 587 -17.07 -9.49 15.14
N ILE A 588 -16.30 -9.35 14.05
CA ILE A 588 -14.94 -9.89 13.96
C ILE A 588 -14.03 -9.38 15.09
N PHE A 589 -14.31 -8.17 15.60
CA PHE A 589 -13.52 -7.52 16.67
C PHE A 589 -13.86 -7.98 18.08
N ASP A 590 -14.77 -8.94 18.25
CA ASP A 590 -15.05 -9.62 19.55
C ASP A 590 -14.53 -11.06 19.57
N GLN A 591 -13.89 -11.51 18.49
CA GLN A 591 -13.37 -12.87 18.36
C GLN A 591 -11.89 -12.96 18.75
N TRP A 592 -11.45 -14.17 19.09
CA TRP A 592 -10.05 -14.51 19.33
C TRP A 592 -9.60 -15.59 18.35
N PHE A 593 -8.40 -15.43 17.81
CA PHE A 593 -7.86 -16.31 16.79
C PHE A 593 -6.54 -16.95 17.23
N LEU A 594 -6.33 -18.21 16.86
CA LEU A 594 -5.05 -18.87 17.02
C LEU A 594 -4.03 -18.25 16.07
N THR A 595 -4.39 -18.09 14.80
CA THR A 595 -3.57 -17.40 13.81
C THR A 595 -4.37 -16.35 13.07
N ILE A 596 -3.77 -15.19 12.84
CA ILE A 596 -4.22 -14.23 11.82
C ILE A 596 -3.13 -14.16 10.75
N ILE A 597 -3.51 -14.45 9.51
CA ILE A 597 -2.64 -14.37 8.34
C ILE A 597 -3.10 -13.17 7.52
N VAL A 598 -2.20 -12.23 7.22
CA VAL A 598 -2.48 -11.06 6.39
C VAL A 598 -1.71 -11.19 5.10
N ASP A 599 -2.42 -11.42 4.00
CA ASP A 599 -1.86 -11.42 2.65
C ASP A 599 -1.86 -10.00 2.07
N GLU A 600 -0.91 -9.71 1.19
CA GLU A 600 -0.68 -8.39 0.59
C GLU A 600 -0.66 -7.24 1.61
N ALA A 601 0.10 -7.44 2.71
CA ALA A 601 0.16 -6.49 3.82
C ALA A 601 0.69 -5.10 3.45
N HIS A 602 1.31 -4.95 2.27
CA HIS A 602 1.79 -3.67 1.75
C HIS A 602 0.67 -2.64 1.55
N HIS A 603 -0.60 -3.08 1.44
CA HIS A 603 -1.77 -2.20 1.39
C HIS A 603 -2.05 -1.45 2.71
N MET A 604 -1.46 -1.87 3.84
CA MET A 604 -1.73 -1.28 5.17
C MET A 604 -0.50 -0.59 5.78
N ARG A 605 0.40 -0.09 4.93
CA ARG A 605 1.67 0.54 5.32
C ARG A 605 1.54 1.96 5.88
N ASN A 606 0.47 2.69 5.58
CA ASN A 606 0.29 4.09 5.99
C ASN A 606 -0.55 4.18 7.26
N ALA A 607 -0.29 5.17 8.12
CA ALA A 607 -1.07 5.37 9.33
C ALA A 607 -2.47 5.89 8.96
N GLY A 608 -3.46 5.00 9.05
CA GLY A 608 -4.82 5.29 8.61
C GLY A 608 -5.82 4.23 9.07
N ASN A 609 -7.06 4.29 8.55
CA ASN A 609 -8.11 3.33 8.95
C ASN A 609 -7.71 1.89 8.60
N LYS A 610 -7.08 1.70 7.43
CA LYS A 610 -6.62 0.39 6.95
C LYS A 610 -5.58 -0.21 7.90
N HIS A 611 -4.58 0.56 8.30
CA HIS A 611 -3.58 0.14 9.27
C HIS A 611 -4.17 -0.14 10.66
N MET A 612 -4.97 0.79 11.20
CA MET A 612 -5.54 0.66 12.54
C MET A 612 -6.50 -0.51 12.67
N SER A 613 -7.29 -0.78 11.63
CA SER A 613 -8.19 -1.93 11.61
C SER A 613 -7.44 -3.26 11.66
N MET A 614 -6.36 -3.38 10.89
CA MET A 614 -5.50 -4.57 10.93
C MET A 614 -4.81 -4.70 12.28
N LEU A 615 -4.22 -3.61 12.79
CA LEU A 615 -3.54 -3.63 14.07
C LEU A 615 -4.47 -4.07 15.20
N ARG A 616 -5.72 -3.57 15.21
CA ARG A 616 -6.73 -3.98 16.18
C ARG A 616 -7.06 -5.47 16.11
N LEU A 617 -7.16 -6.03 14.91
CA LEU A 617 -7.35 -7.48 14.73
C LEU A 617 -6.13 -8.28 15.19
N LEU A 618 -4.92 -7.85 14.83
CA LEU A 618 -3.69 -8.56 15.19
C LEU A 618 -3.49 -8.68 16.72
N GLN A 619 -4.04 -7.75 17.51
CA GLN A 619 -4.09 -7.88 18.98
C GLN A 619 -4.97 -9.04 19.49
N GLN A 620 -5.83 -9.59 18.64
CA GLN A 620 -6.73 -10.71 18.94
C GLN A 620 -6.18 -12.06 18.45
N ALA A 621 -4.97 -12.05 17.88
CA ALA A 621 -4.26 -13.24 17.44
C ALA A 621 -3.35 -13.78 18.54
N LYS A 622 -3.15 -15.10 18.59
CA LYS A 622 -2.01 -15.69 19.28
C LYS A 622 -0.76 -15.69 18.42
N VAL A 623 -0.90 -15.90 17.12
CA VAL A 623 0.19 -15.86 16.15
C VAL A 623 -0.23 -15.01 14.97
N SER A 624 0.66 -14.13 14.52
CA SER A 624 0.41 -13.23 13.40
C SER A 624 1.37 -13.54 12.27
N LEU A 625 0.86 -13.88 11.09
CA LEU A 625 1.67 -14.11 9.90
C LEU A 625 1.38 -13.01 8.88
N ILE A 626 2.36 -12.15 8.65
CA ILE A 626 2.22 -11.02 7.71
C ILE A 626 2.96 -11.42 6.43
N MET A 627 2.27 -11.40 5.29
CA MET A 627 2.83 -11.83 4.01
C MET A 627 2.83 -10.67 3.03
N THR A 628 3.96 -10.46 2.36
CA THR A 628 4.10 -9.46 1.31
C THR A 628 5.27 -9.83 0.41
N ALA A 629 5.16 -9.59 -0.90
CA ALA A 629 6.30 -9.72 -1.80
C ALA A 629 7.22 -8.48 -1.77
N THR A 630 6.69 -7.35 -1.31
CA THR A 630 7.41 -6.06 -1.29
C THR A 630 7.32 -5.49 0.13
N PRO A 631 8.34 -5.71 0.98
CA PRO A 631 8.26 -5.31 2.38
C PRO A 631 8.02 -3.81 2.55
N LEU A 632 8.72 -2.94 1.82
CA LEU A 632 8.43 -1.50 1.71
C LEU A 632 8.98 -0.96 0.37
N HIS A 633 8.25 -0.03 -0.26
CA HIS A 633 8.73 0.68 -1.46
C HIS A 633 9.73 1.75 -1.01
N THR A 634 11.03 1.53 -1.26
CA THR A 634 12.05 2.58 -1.13
C THR A 634 11.85 3.56 -2.29
N ALA A 635 11.01 4.58 -2.11
CA ALA A 635 10.87 5.68 -3.06
C ALA A 635 11.90 6.78 -2.76
#